data_AF-A0ABD5NCG0-F1
#
_entry.id   AF-A0ABD5NCG0-F1
#
_cell.length_a   1.000
_cell.length_b   1.000
_cell.length_c   1.000
_cell.angle_alpha   90.00
_cell.angle_beta   90.00
_cell.angle_gamma   90.00
#
_symmetry.space_group_name_H-M   'P 1'
#
loop_
_entity.id
_entity.type
_entity.pdbx_description
1 polymer ?
#
loop_
_entity_poly.entity_id
_entity_poly.type
_entity_poly.pdbx_seq_one_letter_code
_entity_poly.pdbx_strand_id
1 'polypeptide(L)'
;METLPREPPDEAVDCGSDDLTVVDGPDGTTPSQSNGFELAASKDTVIVGEESTFTLTNVGDERTGIGEIYKYGIQRRNGDEWTGIYHTPGSLWTDLAILVPPGGGYEWQFTFDRNGLERQNGHNPTYYVCSSIESGTYRFAFWGLEETVTVEFTVEAP
;
A
#
# COMPACT_ATOMS: atom_id res chain seq x y z
N MET A 1 6.71 9.53 13.68
CA MET A 1 6.10 8.47 12.89
C MET A 1 4.61 8.47 13.18
N GLU A 2 3.78 8.45 12.16
CA GLU A 2 2.32 8.39 12.28
C GLU A 2 1.83 7.06 11.71
N THR A 3 1.13 6.27 12.51
CA THR A 3 0.57 4.98 12.08
C THR A 3 -0.84 5.18 11.54
N LEU A 4 -1.11 4.71 10.33
CA LEU A 4 -2.44 4.80 9.74
C LEU A 4 -3.45 3.87 10.44
N PRO A 5 -4.74 4.27 10.50
CA PRO A 5 -5.80 3.41 11.02
C PRO A 5 -5.90 2.08 10.25
N ARG A 6 -6.26 1.02 10.99
CA ARG A 6 -6.49 -0.33 10.44
C ARG A 6 -7.98 -0.65 10.32
N GLU A 7 -8.79 0.37 10.12
CA GLU A 7 -10.25 0.24 10.12
C GLU A 7 -10.69 -0.62 8.91
N PRO A 8 -11.36 -1.76 9.14
CA PRO A 8 -11.89 -2.56 8.04
C PRO A 8 -13.07 -1.85 7.39
N PRO A 9 -13.44 -2.21 6.15
CA PRO A 9 -14.66 -1.72 5.53
C PRO A 9 -15.91 -2.00 6.38
N ASP A 10 -16.81 -1.01 6.49
CA ASP A 10 -18.08 -1.15 7.19
C ASP A 10 -19.01 -2.20 6.55
N GLU A 11 -18.93 -2.35 5.22
CA GLU A 11 -19.78 -3.24 4.44
C GLU A 11 -18.92 -4.11 3.53
N ALA A 12 -19.30 -5.39 3.43
CA ALA A 12 -18.70 -6.29 2.45
C ALA A 12 -19.14 -5.91 1.04
N VAL A 13 -18.25 -6.10 0.07
CA VAL A 13 -18.54 -5.85 -1.35
C VAL A 13 -18.74 -7.16 -2.13
N ASP A 14 -19.55 -7.09 -3.19
CA ASP A 14 -19.61 -8.14 -4.20
C ASP A 14 -18.40 -8.03 -5.14
N CYS A 15 -17.45 -8.94 -4.96
CA CYS A 15 -16.24 -9.02 -5.77
C CYS A 15 -16.48 -9.42 -7.24
N GLY A 16 -17.71 -9.81 -7.61
CA GLY A 16 -18.13 -9.98 -8.99
C GLY A 16 -18.73 -8.73 -9.63
N SER A 17 -18.85 -7.62 -8.90
CA SER A 17 -19.43 -6.38 -9.43
C SER A 17 -18.48 -5.69 -10.41
N ASP A 18 -19.04 -5.22 -11.53
CA ASP A 18 -18.35 -4.37 -12.51
C ASP A 18 -18.02 -2.96 -11.96
N ASP A 19 -18.55 -2.60 -10.78
CA ASP A 19 -18.30 -1.32 -10.12
C ASP A 19 -16.92 -1.25 -9.44
N LEU A 20 -16.22 -2.39 -9.32
CA LEU A 20 -14.90 -2.47 -8.69
C LEU A 20 -13.78 -2.39 -9.72
N THR A 21 -12.84 -1.47 -9.51
CA THR A 21 -11.61 -1.39 -10.28
C THR A 21 -10.42 -1.84 -9.45
N VAL A 22 -9.44 -2.47 -10.12
CA VAL A 22 -8.17 -2.81 -9.48
C VAL A 22 -7.41 -1.53 -9.16
N VAL A 23 -6.86 -1.45 -7.94
CA VAL A 23 -5.94 -0.39 -7.56
C VAL A 23 -4.56 -0.79 -8.06
N ASP A 24 -4.26 -0.43 -9.30
CA ASP A 24 -2.95 -0.66 -9.88
C ASP A 24 -1.95 0.42 -9.43
N GLY A 25 -0.80 -0.03 -8.96
CA GLY A 25 0.39 0.79 -8.78
C GLY A 25 1.15 0.94 -10.10
N PRO A 26 2.34 1.59 -10.10
CA PRO A 26 3.13 1.77 -11.31
C PRO A 26 3.55 0.43 -11.92
N ASP A 27 3.72 0.37 -13.23
CA ASP A 27 4.35 -0.78 -13.88
C ASP A 27 5.89 -0.74 -13.74
N GLY A 28 6.53 -1.90 -13.93
CA GLY A 28 7.99 -1.99 -14.03
C GLY A 28 8.76 -1.88 -12.71
N THR A 29 10.04 -1.55 -12.79
CA THR A 29 10.93 -1.40 -11.62
C THR A 29 10.88 0.02 -11.10
N THR A 30 10.70 0.18 -9.79
CA THR A 30 10.70 1.47 -9.11
C THR A 30 11.65 1.40 -7.90
N PRO A 31 12.27 2.52 -7.51
CA PRO A 31 13.22 2.53 -6.39
C PRO A 31 12.49 2.39 -5.04
N SER A 32 13.21 2.01 -3.99
CA SER A 32 12.71 2.08 -2.61
C SER A 32 12.89 3.47 -1.98
N GLN A 33 13.60 4.37 -2.66
CA GLN A 33 13.84 5.74 -2.22
C GLN A 33 13.60 6.72 -3.35
N SER A 34 12.90 7.82 -3.07
CA SER A 34 12.77 8.95 -3.98
C SER A 34 12.40 10.22 -3.23
N ASN A 35 12.79 11.38 -3.77
CA ASN A 35 12.51 12.71 -3.20
C ASN A 35 12.84 12.86 -1.69
N GLY A 36 13.94 12.25 -1.24
CA GLY A 36 14.33 12.28 0.18
C GLY A 36 13.48 11.40 1.11
N PHE A 37 12.63 10.53 0.56
CA PHE A 37 11.91 9.51 1.31
C PHE A 37 12.47 8.12 1.05
N GLU A 38 12.43 7.29 2.10
CA GLU A 38 12.72 5.85 2.05
C GLU A 38 11.49 5.06 2.44
N LEU A 39 11.16 4.05 1.64
CA LEU A 39 10.13 3.06 1.93
C LEU A 39 10.78 1.73 2.33
N ALA A 40 10.38 1.19 3.47
CA ALA A 40 10.91 -0.05 4.01
C ALA A 40 9.78 -0.98 4.49
N ALA A 41 10.01 -2.29 4.40
CA ALA A 41 9.17 -3.32 5.01
C ALA A 41 9.82 -3.79 6.32
N SER A 42 9.01 -4.08 7.33
CA SER A 42 9.49 -4.63 8.61
C SER A 42 10.03 -6.06 8.50
N LYS A 43 9.65 -6.77 7.44
CA LYS A 43 10.00 -8.17 7.16
C LYS A 43 10.18 -8.35 5.66
N ASP A 44 11.21 -9.09 5.28
CA ASP A 44 11.42 -9.52 3.88
C ASP A 44 10.54 -10.74 3.52
N THR A 45 10.04 -11.45 4.52
CA THR A 45 9.13 -12.60 4.37
C THR A 45 8.01 -12.51 5.40
N VAL A 46 6.77 -12.67 4.94
CA VAL A 46 5.56 -12.62 5.77
C VAL A 46 4.79 -13.91 5.59
N ILE A 47 4.45 -14.56 6.70
CA ILE A 47 3.57 -15.74 6.66
C ILE A 47 2.11 -15.27 6.57
N VAL A 48 1.28 -15.94 5.77
CA VAL A 48 -0.16 -15.64 5.69
C VAL A 48 -0.79 -15.68 7.09
N GLY A 49 -1.53 -14.62 7.44
CA GLY A 49 -2.12 -14.40 8.76
C GLY A 49 -1.19 -13.71 9.78
N GLU A 50 0.09 -13.47 9.44
CA GLU A 50 0.98 -12.66 10.28
C GLU A 50 0.93 -11.17 9.93
N GLU A 51 1.46 -10.36 10.85
CA GLU A 51 1.59 -8.93 10.67
C GLU A 51 2.89 -8.53 9.96
N SER A 52 2.81 -7.47 9.14
CA SER A 52 3.94 -6.73 8.62
C SER A 52 3.60 -5.23 8.56
N THR A 53 4.64 -4.41 8.73
CA THR A 53 4.55 -2.95 8.66
C THR A 53 5.37 -2.43 7.50
N PHE A 54 4.82 -1.49 6.74
CA PHE A 54 5.53 -0.70 5.75
C PHE A 54 5.71 0.71 6.28
N THR A 55 6.91 1.27 6.16
CA THR A 55 7.27 2.57 6.74
C THR A 55 7.84 3.47 5.66
N LEU A 56 7.24 4.64 5.46
CA LEU A 56 7.78 5.72 4.64
C LEU A 56 8.40 6.78 5.55
N THR A 57 9.69 7.03 5.42
CA THR A 57 10.43 7.98 6.27
C THR A 57 11.05 9.08 5.43
N ASN A 58 10.89 10.35 5.84
CA ASN A 58 11.69 11.45 5.29
C ASN A 58 13.11 11.34 5.85
N VAL A 59 14.04 10.87 5.03
CA VAL A 59 15.47 10.71 5.35
C VAL A 59 16.31 11.92 4.91
N GLY A 60 15.68 12.92 4.30
CA GLY A 60 16.32 14.18 3.95
C GLY A 60 16.43 15.15 5.12
N ASP A 61 17.06 16.29 4.86
CA ASP A 61 17.34 17.32 5.87
C ASP A 61 16.28 18.45 5.91
N GLU A 62 15.29 18.40 5.01
CA GLU A 62 14.26 19.43 4.85
C GLU A 62 12.84 18.88 5.00
N ARG A 63 11.86 19.77 5.19
CA ARG A 63 10.44 19.41 5.10
C ARG A 63 10.08 19.18 3.63
N THR A 64 9.65 17.98 3.30
CA THR A 64 9.29 17.60 1.92
C THR A 64 7.82 17.22 1.84
N GLY A 65 7.18 17.65 0.75
CA GLY A 65 5.78 17.36 0.49
C GLY A 65 5.56 15.95 -0.04
N ILE A 66 4.54 15.28 0.48
CA ILE A 66 3.93 14.10 -0.11
C ILE A 66 2.46 14.40 -0.45
N GLY A 67 1.90 13.61 -1.34
CA GLY A 67 0.48 13.59 -1.66
C GLY A 67 -0.35 12.90 -0.58
N GLU A 68 -1.54 12.47 -0.97
CA GLU A 68 -2.45 11.70 -0.13
C GLU A 68 -1.82 10.39 0.38
N ILE A 69 -1.91 10.12 1.69
CA ILE A 69 -1.30 8.93 2.33
C ILE A 69 -2.04 7.63 1.98
N TYR A 70 -3.26 7.74 1.47
CA TYR A 70 -4.05 6.62 0.96
C TYR A 70 -3.75 6.29 -0.52
N LYS A 71 -2.73 6.90 -1.14
CA LYS A 71 -2.20 6.53 -2.47
C LYS A 71 -1.14 5.43 -2.35
N TYR A 72 -1.57 4.27 -1.87
CA TYR A 72 -0.73 3.08 -1.75
C TYR A 72 -1.43 1.83 -2.29
N GLY A 73 -0.67 0.78 -2.55
CA GLY A 73 -1.22 -0.49 -3.00
C GLY A 73 -0.27 -1.63 -2.74
N ILE A 74 -0.81 -2.84 -2.72
CA ILE A 74 -0.02 -4.06 -2.70
C ILE A 74 -0.22 -4.76 -4.05
N GLN A 75 0.89 -5.14 -4.67
CA GLN A 75 0.90 -5.83 -5.94
C GLN A 75 1.54 -7.21 -5.79
N ARG A 76 1.01 -8.20 -6.49
CA ARG A 76 1.60 -9.53 -6.61
C ARG A 76 2.33 -9.64 -7.95
N ARG A 77 3.48 -10.32 -7.95
CA ARG A 77 4.20 -10.64 -9.17
C ARG A 77 3.57 -11.84 -9.88
N ASN A 78 3.17 -11.64 -11.14
CA ASN A 78 2.64 -12.67 -12.03
C ASN A 78 3.55 -12.75 -13.26
N GLY A 79 4.54 -13.65 -13.23
CA GLY A 79 5.59 -13.68 -14.24
C GLY A 79 6.45 -12.41 -14.20
N ASP A 80 6.43 -11.65 -15.30
CA ASP A 80 7.15 -10.38 -15.44
C ASP A 80 6.30 -9.14 -15.11
N GLU A 81 5.02 -9.34 -14.78
CA GLU A 81 4.05 -8.26 -14.52
C GLU A 81 3.69 -8.15 -13.04
N TRP A 82 3.30 -6.95 -12.62
CA TRP A 82 2.80 -6.66 -11.28
C TRP A 82 1.30 -6.37 -11.37
N THR A 83 0.51 -7.07 -10.56
CA THR A 83 -0.95 -6.89 -10.53
C THR A 83 -1.40 -6.45 -9.15
N GLY A 84 -2.20 -5.38 -9.06
CA GLY A 84 -2.80 -4.96 -7.80
C GLY A 84 -3.70 -6.03 -7.17
N ILE A 85 -3.67 -6.17 -5.85
CA ILE A 85 -4.59 -7.08 -5.12
C ILE A 85 -5.82 -6.38 -4.57
N TYR A 86 -5.78 -5.04 -4.53
CA TYR A 86 -6.87 -4.23 -4.02
C TYR A 86 -7.86 -3.89 -5.11
N HIS A 87 -9.13 -3.85 -4.71
CA HIS A 87 -10.24 -3.38 -5.50
C HIS A 87 -10.90 -2.19 -4.81
N THR A 88 -11.42 -1.25 -5.58
CA THR A 88 -12.09 -0.05 -5.06
C THR A 88 -13.30 0.32 -5.94
N PRO A 89 -14.40 0.86 -5.38
CA PRO A 89 -15.55 1.34 -6.16
C PRO A 89 -15.27 2.63 -6.97
N GLY A 90 -14.03 3.15 -6.90
CA GLY A 90 -13.58 4.32 -7.66
C GLY A 90 -12.17 4.75 -7.28
N SER A 91 -11.51 5.49 -8.16
CA SER A 91 -10.10 5.91 -8.03
C SER A 91 -9.95 7.43 -7.81
N LEU A 92 -10.93 8.08 -7.20
CA LEU A 92 -10.85 9.49 -6.89
C LEU A 92 -10.22 9.69 -5.51
N TRP A 93 -8.93 10.00 -5.49
CA TRP A 93 -8.25 10.47 -4.29
C TRP A 93 -8.35 11.98 -4.18
N THR A 94 -8.39 12.48 -2.95
CA THR A 94 -8.29 13.92 -2.70
C THR A 94 -6.92 14.46 -3.10
N ASP A 95 -6.92 15.65 -3.72
CA ASP A 95 -5.69 16.41 -3.92
C ASP A 95 -5.27 17.03 -2.59
N LEU A 96 -4.33 16.36 -1.93
CA LEU A 96 -3.75 16.78 -0.65
C LEU A 96 -2.24 16.91 -0.81
N ALA A 97 -1.66 17.89 -0.14
CA ALA A 97 -0.22 18.01 0.03
C ALA A 97 0.11 18.06 1.53
N ILE A 98 0.89 17.09 1.99
CA ILE A 98 1.27 16.92 3.39
C ILE A 98 2.76 17.17 3.52
N LEU A 99 3.17 18.08 4.39
CA LEU A 99 4.58 18.38 4.63
C LEU A 99 5.12 17.49 5.76
N VAL A 100 6.09 16.63 5.44
CA VAL A 100 6.72 15.72 6.39
C VAL A 100 8.08 16.28 6.83
N PRO A 101 8.35 16.47 8.14
CA PRO A 101 9.65 16.91 8.62
C PRO A 101 10.73 15.81 8.49
N PRO A 102 12.02 16.18 8.53
CA PRO A 102 13.12 15.21 8.65
C PRO A 102 12.91 14.22 9.78
N GLY A 103 13.10 12.93 9.52
CA GLY A 103 12.83 11.82 10.45
C GLY A 103 11.34 11.55 10.73
N GLY A 104 10.43 12.35 10.16
CA GLY A 104 9.00 12.10 10.15
C GLY A 104 8.61 11.07 9.08
N GLY A 105 7.37 10.59 9.12
CA GLY A 105 6.94 9.53 8.22
C GLY A 105 5.62 8.89 8.61
N TYR A 106 5.21 7.90 7.81
CA TYR A 106 3.97 7.16 7.93
C TYR A 106 4.21 5.65 7.98
N GLU A 107 3.37 4.95 8.74
CA GLU A 107 3.38 3.49 8.84
C GLU A 107 2.03 2.91 8.43
N TRP A 108 2.08 1.89 7.57
CA TRP A 108 0.94 1.04 7.24
C TRP A 108 1.17 -0.35 7.82
N GLN A 109 0.32 -0.73 8.78
CA GLN A 109 0.36 -2.04 9.40
C GLN A 109 -0.73 -2.93 8.81
N PHE A 110 -0.40 -4.16 8.45
CA PHE A 110 -1.33 -5.13 7.88
C PHE A 110 -1.18 -6.49 8.53
N THR A 111 -2.29 -7.22 8.66
CA THR A 111 -2.27 -8.67 8.83
C THR A 111 -2.44 -9.27 7.44
N PHE A 112 -1.54 -10.16 7.01
CA PHE A 112 -1.49 -10.70 5.65
C PHE A 112 -2.49 -11.84 5.43
N ASP A 113 -3.76 -11.49 5.55
CA ASP A 113 -4.90 -12.26 5.11
C ASP A 113 -5.91 -11.31 4.46
N ARG A 114 -6.99 -11.86 3.88
CA ARG A 114 -7.99 -11.07 3.16
C ARG A 114 -8.51 -9.91 4.01
N ASN A 115 -8.99 -10.18 5.21
CA ASN A 115 -9.65 -9.19 6.06
C ASN A 115 -8.65 -8.21 6.66
N GLY A 116 -7.45 -8.69 7.00
CA GLY A 116 -6.38 -7.89 7.59
C GLY A 116 -5.78 -6.85 6.65
N LEU A 117 -5.91 -7.08 5.33
CA LEU A 117 -5.47 -6.19 4.27
C LEU A 117 -6.53 -5.17 3.86
N GLU A 118 -7.82 -5.46 4.02
CA GLU A 118 -8.89 -4.51 3.70
C GLU A 118 -8.83 -3.24 4.56
N ARG A 119 -9.12 -2.08 3.97
CA ARG A 119 -8.98 -0.78 4.62
C ARG A 119 -10.06 0.21 4.21
N GLN A 120 -10.74 0.78 5.19
CA GLN A 120 -11.46 2.03 5.04
C GLN A 120 -10.47 3.20 5.07
N ASN A 121 -10.50 4.04 4.05
CA ASN A 121 -9.53 5.13 3.86
C ASN A 121 -10.17 6.52 4.12
N GLY A 122 -11.09 6.60 5.08
CA GLY A 122 -11.81 7.82 5.42
C GLY A 122 -12.61 8.40 4.25
N HIS A 123 -12.25 9.60 3.80
CA HIS A 123 -12.86 10.23 2.62
C HIS A 123 -12.32 9.71 1.28
N ASN A 124 -11.25 8.91 1.31
CA ASN A 124 -10.69 8.27 0.13
C ASN A 124 -11.33 6.89 -0.11
N PRO A 125 -11.19 6.33 -1.32
CA PRO A 125 -11.84 5.08 -1.65
C PRO A 125 -11.39 3.91 -0.76
N THR A 126 -12.35 3.12 -0.31
CA THR A 126 -12.11 1.90 0.49
C THR A 126 -11.42 0.83 -0.35
N TYR A 127 -10.46 0.15 0.25
CA TYR A 127 -9.73 -0.96 -0.35
C TYR A 127 -10.28 -2.30 0.10
N TYR A 128 -10.73 -3.08 -0.87
CA TYR A 128 -11.25 -4.43 -0.72
C TYR A 128 -10.26 -5.45 -1.28
N VAL A 129 -10.24 -6.66 -0.73
CA VAL A 129 -9.44 -7.76 -1.28
C VAL A 129 -10.39 -8.86 -1.72
N CYS A 130 -10.37 -9.18 -3.01
CA CYS A 130 -11.36 -10.10 -3.59
C CYS A 130 -10.90 -11.55 -3.74
N SER A 131 -9.60 -11.81 -3.54
CA SER A 131 -9.01 -13.14 -3.63
C SER A 131 -8.28 -13.50 -2.33
N SER A 132 -8.09 -14.80 -2.10
CA SER A 132 -7.21 -15.26 -1.03
C SER A 132 -5.77 -14.82 -1.28
N ILE A 133 -5.02 -14.56 -0.21
CA ILE A 133 -3.60 -14.27 -0.29
C ILE A 133 -2.85 -15.58 -0.51
N GLU A 134 -2.13 -15.66 -1.63
CA GLU A 134 -1.34 -16.82 -2.03
C GLU A 134 0.14 -16.59 -1.74
N SER A 135 0.93 -17.66 -1.72
CA SER A 135 2.38 -17.51 -1.66
C SER A 135 2.93 -16.86 -2.95
N GLY A 136 4.03 -16.13 -2.81
CA GLY A 136 4.75 -15.53 -3.93
C GLY A 136 5.47 -14.23 -3.58
N THR A 137 5.98 -13.55 -4.60
CA THR A 137 6.60 -12.23 -4.46
C THR A 137 5.54 -11.14 -4.54
N TYR A 138 5.58 -10.24 -3.58
CA TYR A 138 4.72 -9.08 -3.47
C TYR A 138 5.56 -7.81 -3.39
N ARG A 139 4.92 -6.67 -3.60
CA ARG A 139 5.49 -5.37 -3.25
C ARG A 139 4.44 -4.43 -2.71
N PHE A 140 4.85 -3.57 -1.80
CA PHE A 140 4.08 -2.41 -1.37
C PHE A 140 4.54 -1.22 -2.20
N ALA A 141 3.59 -0.48 -2.76
CA ALA A 141 3.82 0.68 -3.62
C ALA A 141 3.19 1.92 -3.00
N PHE A 142 3.90 3.04 -3.00
CA PHE A 142 3.38 4.34 -2.58
C PHE A 142 3.58 5.39 -3.67
N TRP A 143 2.49 5.85 -4.27
CA TRP A 143 2.46 6.83 -5.36
C TRP A 143 1.93 8.20 -4.94
N GLY A 144 2.04 8.52 -3.64
CA GLY A 144 1.88 9.89 -3.16
C GLY A 144 3.10 10.78 -3.42
N LEU A 145 4.20 10.25 -3.95
CA LEU A 145 5.38 11.02 -4.34
C LEU A 145 5.37 11.38 -5.83
N GLU A 146 6.25 12.28 -6.26
CA GLU A 146 6.45 12.58 -7.70
C GLU A 146 6.88 11.34 -8.49
N GLU A 147 7.73 10.51 -7.89
CA GLU A 147 8.11 9.19 -8.40
C GLU A 147 7.66 8.14 -7.37
N THR A 148 6.97 7.11 -7.85
CA THR A 148 6.51 6.04 -6.96
C THR A 148 7.69 5.29 -6.37
N VAL A 149 7.61 5.00 -5.07
CA VAL A 149 8.53 4.11 -4.38
C VAL A 149 7.89 2.76 -4.12
N THR A 150 8.68 1.69 -4.19
CA THR A 150 8.22 0.34 -3.83
C THR A 150 9.22 -0.40 -2.94
N VAL A 151 8.70 -1.35 -2.16
CA VAL A 151 9.50 -2.33 -1.44
C VAL A 151 8.95 -3.72 -1.69
N GLU A 152 9.81 -4.63 -2.17
CA GLU A 152 9.46 -6.03 -2.41
C GLU A 152 9.58 -6.86 -1.12
N PHE A 153 8.73 -7.87 -1.01
CA PHE A 153 8.74 -8.85 0.08
C PHE A 153 8.12 -10.17 -0.43
N THR A 154 8.35 -11.25 0.30
CA THR A 154 7.79 -12.57 -0.01
C THR A 154 6.64 -12.89 0.93
N VAL A 155 5.56 -13.47 0.41
CA VAL A 155 4.48 -14.05 1.21
C VAL A 155 4.56 -15.57 1.11
N GLU A 156 4.48 -16.26 2.23
CA GLU A 156 4.48 -17.72 2.32
C GLU A 156 3.22 -18.24 3.00
N ALA A 157 2.80 -19.45 2.65
CA ALA A 157 1.70 -20.12 3.33
C ALA A 157 2.07 -20.46 4.80
N PRO A 158 1.08 -20.68 5.69
CA PRO A 158 1.31 -21.01 7.10
C PRO A 158 2.09 -22.32 7.33
#